data_AF-A0AAD0TDX4-F1
#
_entry.id   AF-A0AAD0TDX4-F1
#
_cell.length_a   1.000
_cell.length_b   1.000
_cell.length_c   1.000
_cell.angle_alpha   90.00
_cell.angle_beta   90.00
_cell.angle_gamma   90.00
#
_symmetry.space_group_name_H-M   'P 1'
#
loop_
_entity.id
_entity.type
_entity.pdbx_description
1 polymer ?
#
loop_
_entity_poly.entity_id
_entity_poly.type
_entity_poly.pdbx_seq_one_letter_code
_entity_poly.pdbx_strand_id
1 'polypeptide(L)'
;MCHSVEVSGLFTVEGCRQLINYPDADAALPIHDPQRGVVWIPWGRRSQEYGELPATGWLQGEGSLPEGWDRFSPATVLARVARFMEMTHDGEPRWFDVEDGKSLQCLLLRHGHEQRVYVVTTQSPDELHRSWPLTRGYRGKARVALQSA
;
A
#
# COMPACT_ATOMS: atom_id res chain seq x y z
N MET A 1 -3.80 11.52 -4.54
CA MET A 1 -3.79 10.04 -4.45
C MET A 1 -2.39 9.54 -4.76
N CYS A 2 -1.96 8.46 -4.10
CA CYS A 2 -0.65 7.87 -4.34
C CYS A 2 -0.61 7.27 -5.75
N HIS A 3 0.13 7.90 -6.66
CA HIS A 3 0.18 7.47 -8.06
C HIS A 3 1.39 6.59 -8.37
N SER A 4 2.49 6.80 -7.63
CA SER A 4 3.71 6.03 -7.80
C SER A 4 4.37 5.76 -6.46
N VAL A 5 5.15 4.69 -6.39
CA VAL A 5 6.01 4.38 -5.26
C VAL A 5 7.41 4.03 -5.75
N GLU A 6 8.41 4.30 -4.92
CA GLU A 6 9.75 3.76 -5.09
C GLU A 6 9.94 2.63 -4.08
N VAL A 7 10.29 1.46 -4.57
CA VAL A 7 10.63 0.29 -3.78
C VAL A 7 12.15 0.21 -3.61
N SER A 8 12.61 -0.01 -2.37
CA SER A 8 14.03 -0.26 -2.10
C SER A 8 14.48 -1.55 -2.75
N GLY A 9 15.73 -1.57 -3.25
CA GLY A 9 16.34 -2.76 -3.84
C GLY A 9 16.39 -3.98 -2.92
N LEU A 10 16.29 -3.77 -1.59
CA LEU A 10 16.20 -4.87 -0.61
C LEU A 10 14.98 -5.79 -0.83
N PHE A 11 13.95 -5.30 -1.51
CA PHE A 11 12.69 -6.02 -1.70
C PHE A 11 12.44 -6.41 -3.15
N THR A 12 13.36 -6.07 -4.06
CA THR A 12 13.28 -6.40 -5.49
C THR A 12 14.20 -7.58 -5.80
N VAL A 13 13.85 -8.34 -6.84
CA VAL A 13 14.64 -9.52 -7.26
C VAL A 13 16.05 -9.12 -7.72
N GLU A 14 16.19 -7.96 -8.32
CA GLU A 14 17.44 -7.46 -8.92
C GLU A 14 18.35 -6.74 -7.92
N GLY A 15 17.89 -6.48 -6.69
CA GLY A 15 18.63 -5.65 -5.74
C GLY A 15 18.62 -4.15 -6.05
N CYS A 16 17.92 -3.75 -7.12
CA CYS A 16 17.84 -2.37 -7.61
C CYS A 16 16.57 -1.68 -7.12
N ARG A 17 16.64 -0.36 -6.90
CA ARG A 17 15.43 0.43 -6.64
C ARG A 17 14.51 0.35 -7.85
N GLN A 18 13.22 0.17 -7.61
CA GLN A 18 12.21 0.09 -8.66
C GLN A 18 11.15 1.16 -8.47
N LEU A 19 10.87 1.90 -9.54
CA LEU A 19 9.76 2.83 -9.61
C LEU A 19 8.53 2.06 -10.12
N ILE A 20 7.44 2.10 -9.35
CA ILE A 20 6.18 1.43 -9.69
C ILE A 20 5.13 2.52 -9.86
N ASN A 21 4.49 2.60 -11.02
CA ASN A 21 3.40 3.55 -11.27
C ASN A 21 2.08 2.81 -11.34
N TYR A 22 1.09 3.26 -10.58
CA TYR A 22 -0.24 2.65 -10.57
C TYR A 22 -0.86 2.47 -11.97
N PRO A 23 -0.72 3.39 -12.94
CA PRO A 23 -1.28 3.17 -14.28
C PRO A 23 -0.68 2.00 -15.05
N ASP A 24 0.52 1.52 -14.67
CA ASP A 24 1.21 0.44 -15.37
C ASP A 24 0.47 -0.89 -15.16
N ALA A 25 0.34 -1.69 -16.23
CA ALA A 25 -0.47 -2.91 -16.22
C ALA A 25 0.07 -4.00 -15.26
N ASP A 26 1.38 -3.99 -15.00
CA ASP A 26 2.09 -4.93 -14.14
C ASP A 26 2.40 -4.35 -12.75
N ALA A 27 1.95 -3.13 -12.44
CA ALA A 27 2.30 -2.50 -11.17
C ALA A 27 1.76 -3.32 -9.98
N ALA A 28 2.69 -3.70 -9.11
CA ALA A 28 2.49 -4.52 -7.93
C ALA A 28 3.27 -3.94 -6.76
N LEU A 29 2.78 -4.17 -5.54
CA LEU A 29 3.43 -3.71 -4.32
C LEU A 29 4.07 -4.89 -3.57
N PRO A 30 5.27 -4.69 -2.98
CA PRO A 30 5.92 -5.66 -2.12
C PRO A 30 5.25 -5.70 -0.75
N ILE A 31 4.40 -6.70 -0.52
CA ILE A 31 3.66 -6.87 0.72
C ILE A 31 4.46 -7.75 1.69
N HIS A 32 4.60 -7.28 2.92
CA HIS A 32 5.19 -8.06 3.98
C HIS A 32 4.23 -9.18 4.44
N ASP A 33 4.65 -10.42 4.23
CA ASP A 33 4.02 -11.64 4.69
C ASP A 33 4.87 -12.27 5.83
N PRO A 34 4.32 -12.47 7.03
CA PRO A 34 5.07 -13.03 8.16
C PRO A 34 5.66 -14.43 7.95
N GLN A 35 5.12 -15.22 7.02
CA GLN A 35 5.55 -16.59 6.74
C GLN A 35 6.44 -16.67 5.49
N ARG A 36 6.13 -15.85 4.48
CA ARG A 36 6.77 -15.91 3.15
C ARG A 36 7.81 -14.81 2.92
N GLY A 37 7.95 -13.86 3.85
CA GLY A 37 8.83 -12.70 3.68
C GLY A 37 8.14 -11.61 2.87
N VAL A 38 8.60 -11.34 1.65
CA VAL A 38 7.98 -10.33 0.77
C VAL A 38 7.28 -11.02 -0.39
N VAL A 39 6.00 -10.69 -0.59
CA VAL A 39 5.17 -11.18 -1.69
C VAL A 39 4.69 -9.99 -2.51
N TRP A 40 4.89 -10.05 -3.82
CA TRP A 40 4.42 -9.01 -4.75
C TRP A 40 2.97 -9.26 -5.11
N ILE A 41 2.10 -8.27 -4.84
CA ILE A 41 0.66 -8.35 -5.11
C ILE A 41 0.26 -7.21 -6.04
N PRO A 42 -0.54 -7.46 -7.11
CA PRO A 42 -0.94 -6.40 -8.03
C PRO A 42 -1.66 -5.25 -7.33
N TRP A 43 -1.29 -4.01 -7.69
CA TRP A 43 -1.78 -2.78 -7.06
C TRP A 43 -3.10 -2.34 -7.65
N GLY A 44 -4.19 -2.56 -6.91
CA GLY A 44 -5.53 -2.13 -7.28
C GLY A 44 -6.03 -2.78 -8.57
N ARG A 45 -7.27 -2.50 -8.94
CA ARG A 45 -7.79 -2.87 -10.25
C ARG A 45 -7.91 -1.62 -11.10
N ARG A 46 -7.38 -1.64 -12.32
CA ARG A 46 -7.59 -0.54 -13.27
C ARG A 46 -8.94 -0.72 -13.95
N SER A 47 -9.54 0.36 -14.43
CA SER A 47 -10.86 0.33 -15.06
C SER A 47 -10.92 -0.55 -16.32
N GLN A 48 -9.78 -0.72 -16.99
CA GLN A 48 -9.63 -1.53 -18.21
C GLN A 48 -9.37 -3.01 -17.92
N GLU A 49 -9.03 -3.36 -16.67
CA GLU A 49 -8.77 -4.74 -16.27
C GLU A 49 -10.09 -5.46 -15.97
N TYR A 50 -10.20 -6.71 -16.43
CA TYR A 50 -11.29 -7.60 -16.03
C TYR A 50 -11.14 -8.02 -14.56
N GLY A 51 -12.26 -8.18 -13.86
CA GLY A 51 -12.30 -8.67 -12.48
C GLY A 51 -13.54 -8.20 -11.73
N GLU A 52 -13.64 -8.60 -10.47
CA GLU A 52 -14.75 -8.20 -9.57
C GLU A 52 -14.28 -7.23 -8.49
N LEU A 53 -12.97 -7.19 -8.19
CA LEU A 53 -12.42 -6.34 -7.14
C LEU A 53 -12.43 -4.85 -7.53
N PRO A 54 -12.74 -3.92 -6.62
CA PRO A 54 -12.95 -2.49 -6.94
C PRO A 54 -11.93 -1.86 -7.91
N ALA A 55 -12.41 -1.12 -8.90
CA ALA A 55 -11.59 -0.41 -9.90
C ALA A 55 -10.97 0.89 -9.36
N THR A 56 -10.01 0.75 -8.44
CA THR A 56 -9.25 1.85 -7.84
C THR A 56 -7.89 1.35 -7.36
N GLY A 57 -6.94 2.26 -7.10
CA GLY A 57 -5.65 1.96 -6.48
C GLY A 57 -5.63 2.12 -4.96
N TRP A 58 -6.72 2.63 -4.38
CA TRP A 58 -6.73 3.09 -2.99
C TRP A 58 -8.06 2.87 -2.27
N LEU A 59 -7.96 2.84 -0.95
CA LEU A 59 -9.07 2.94 -0.01
C LEU A 59 -8.96 4.31 0.69
N GLN A 60 -10.01 5.12 0.64
CA GLN A 60 -10.04 6.39 1.37
C GLN A 60 -10.57 6.15 2.80
N GLY A 61 -9.81 6.62 3.79
CA GLY A 61 -10.12 6.51 5.21
C GLY A 61 -9.63 5.22 5.85
N GLU A 62 -9.40 5.28 7.16
CA GLU A 62 -9.17 4.11 7.99
C GLU A 62 -10.47 3.70 8.71
N GLY A 63 -10.70 2.40 8.86
CA GLY A 63 -11.66 1.88 9.84
C GLY A 63 -13.06 1.54 9.32
N SER A 64 -13.48 2.05 8.15
CA SER A 64 -14.71 1.59 7.49
C SER A 64 -14.44 1.24 6.04
N LEU A 65 -14.93 0.08 5.61
CA LEU A 65 -14.91 -0.31 4.21
C LEU A 65 -16.07 0.34 3.47
N PRO A 66 -15.92 0.68 2.18
CA PRO A 66 -17.03 1.05 1.33
C PRO A 66 -18.03 -0.11 1.23
N GLU A 67 -19.29 0.22 0.95
CA GLU A 67 -20.36 -0.77 0.84
C GLU A 67 -20.01 -1.89 -0.17
N GLY A 68 -20.22 -3.14 0.25
CA GLY A 68 -19.99 -4.32 -0.56
C GLY A 68 -18.53 -4.74 -0.70
N TRP A 69 -17.57 -4.02 -0.13
CA TRP A 69 -16.16 -4.45 -0.13
C TRP A 69 -15.87 -5.55 0.89
N ASP A 70 -16.69 -5.65 1.93
CA ASP A 70 -16.63 -6.66 3.00
C ASP A 70 -16.74 -8.10 2.45
N ARG A 71 -17.45 -8.30 1.34
CA ARG A 71 -17.59 -9.60 0.66
C ARG A 71 -16.28 -10.13 0.07
N PHE A 72 -15.26 -9.29 -0.09
CA PHE A 72 -13.98 -9.63 -0.73
C PHE A 72 -12.88 -10.01 0.25
N SER A 73 -13.23 -10.64 1.37
CA SER A 73 -12.27 -11.16 2.37
C SER A 73 -11.14 -10.17 2.73
N PRO A 74 -11.50 -8.95 3.19
CA PRO A 74 -10.54 -7.87 3.42
C PRO A 74 -9.51 -8.22 4.50
N ALA A 75 -8.25 -7.87 4.26
CA ALA A 75 -7.16 -7.99 5.24
C ALA A 75 -6.25 -6.76 5.20
N THR A 76 -5.90 -6.22 6.37
CA THR A 76 -4.89 -5.15 6.45
C THR A 76 -3.49 -5.73 6.26
N VAL A 77 -2.71 -5.14 5.37
CA VAL A 77 -1.33 -5.54 5.07
C VAL A 77 -0.42 -4.31 4.97
N LEU A 78 0.90 -4.53 4.93
CA LEU A 78 1.90 -3.46 4.86
C LEU A 78 2.75 -3.60 3.60
N ALA A 79 2.82 -2.53 2.80
CA ALA A 79 3.69 -2.44 1.62
C ALA A 79 5.05 -1.82 1.97
N ARG A 80 6.13 -2.52 1.62
CA ARG A 80 7.52 -2.13 1.86
C ARG A 80 8.03 -1.21 0.74
N VAL A 81 7.78 0.08 0.88
CA VAL A 81 8.24 1.10 -0.07
C VAL A 81 9.17 2.08 0.62
N ALA A 82 10.11 2.65 -0.14
CA ALA A 82 11.03 3.67 0.35
C ALA A 82 10.42 5.07 0.22
N ARG A 83 9.71 5.33 -0.88
CA ARG A 83 9.09 6.63 -1.16
C ARG A 83 7.72 6.46 -1.80
N PHE A 84 6.86 7.45 -1.65
CA PHE A 84 5.61 7.55 -2.40
C PHE A 84 5.49 8.91 -3.08
N MET A 85 4.70 8.96 -4.14
CA MET A 85 4.43 10.16 -4.90
C MET A 85 2.96 10.55 -4.78
N GLU A 86 2.73 11.79 -4.35
CA GLU A 86 1.43 12.44 -4.34
C GLU A 86 1.42 13.58 -5.36
N MET A 87 0.25 13.80 -5.96
CA MET A 87 0.04 14.91 -6.86
C MET A 87 -0.53 16.09 -6.07
N THR A 88 0.02 17.28 -6.28
CA THR A 88 -0.58 18.51 -5.75
C THR A 88 -1.93 18.79 -6.43
N HIS A 89 -2.70 19.74 -5.90
CA HIS A 89 -3.93 20.22 -6.52
C HIS A 89 -3.72 20.72 -7.96
N ASP A 90 -2.55 21.30 -8.25
CA ASP A 90 -2.15 21.81 -9.56
C ASP A 90 -1.59 20.73 -10.50
N GLY A 91 -1.50 19.48 -10.03
CA GLY A 91 -1.02 18.36 -10.82
C GLY A 91 0.50 18.25 -10.87
N GLU A 92 1.23 18.80 -9.91
CA GLU A 92 2.67 18.59 -9.80
C GLU A 92 2.99 17.34 -8.97
N PRO A 93 3.90 16.44 -9.43
CA PRO A 93 4.30 15.29 -8.65
C PRO A 93 5.28 15.70 -7.54
N ARG A 94 5.01 15.26 -6.31
CA ARG A 94 5.90 15.45 -5.15
C ARG A 94 6.21 14.11 -4.51
N TRP A 95 7.50 13.87 -4.31
CA TRP A 95 8.02 12.64 -3.72
C TRP A 95 8.28 12.83 -2.23
N PHE A 96 7.87 11.85 -1.44
CA PHE A 96 8.03 11.85 0.01
C PHE A 96 8.64 10.54 0.46
N ASP A 97 9.58 10.63 1.40
CA ASP A 97 10.18 9.47 2.02
C ASP A 97 9.19 8.81 3.01
N VAL A 98 9.14 7.49 3.00
CA VAL A 98 8.55 6.73 4.09
C VAL A 98 9.57 6.67 5.21
N GLU A 99 9.20 7.18 6.38
CA GLU A 99 10.06 7.16 7.56
C GLU A 99 10.58 5.76 7.88
N ASP A 100 11.84 5.68 8.31
CA ASP A 100 12.50 4.43 8.67
C ASP A 100 11.66 3.58 9.63
N GLY A 101 11.56 2.28 9.34
CA GLY A 101 10.75 1.35 10.13
C GLY A 101 9.24 1.43 9.89
N LYS A 102 8.76 2.38 9.07
CA LYS A 102 7.37 2.45 8.61
C LYS A 102 7.18 1.80 7.25
N SER A 103 5.91 1.63 6.88
CA SER A 103 5.45 1.05 5.62
C SER A 103 4.09 1.64 5.28
N LEU A 104 3.68 1.58 4.01
CA LEU A 104 2.32 1.99 3.66
C LEU A 104 1.33 0.95 4.16
N GLN A 105 0.29 1.39 4.85
CA GLN A 105 -0.85 0.55 5.17
C GLN A 105 -1.68 0.34 3.91
N CYS A 106 -2.03 -0.91 3.65
CA CYS A 106 -2.85 -1.28 2.51
C CYS A 106 -3.98 -2.22 2.93
N LEU A 107 -5.02 -2.25 2.11
CA LEU A 107 -6.08 -3.24 2.19
C LEU A 107 -5.86 -4.28 1.09
N LEU A 108 -5.76 -5.54 1.47
CA LEU A 108 -5.77 -6.68 0.55
C LEU A 108 -7.19 -7.19 0.42
N LEU A 109 -7.70 -7.23 -0.81
CA LEU A 109 -8.97 -7.87 -1.15
C LEU A 109 -8.73 -9.13 -1.97
N ARG A 110 -9.61 -10.12 -1.78
CA ARG A 110 -9.60 -11.42 -2.45
C ARG A 110 -10.99 -11.82 -2.90
N HIS A 111 -11.10 -12.27 -4.14
CA HIS A 111 -12.29 -12.88 -4.69
C HIS A 111 -11.89 -14.07 -5.58
N GLY A 112 -12.19 -15.29 -5.15
CA GLY A 112 -11.75 -16.50 -5.88
C GLY A 112 -10.24 -16.53 -6.08
N HIS A 113 -9.79 -16.49 -7.33
CA HIS A 113 -8.36 -16.42 -7.69
C HIS A 113 -7.83 -14.99 -7.85
N GLU A 114 -8.70 -13.99 -7.82
CA GLU A 114 -8.32 -12.58 -7.92
C GLU A 114 -7.89 -12.06 -6.55
N GLN A 115 -6.76 -11.36 -6.51
CA GLN A 115 -6.36 -10.55 -5.36
C GLN A 115 -5.74 -9.23 -5.82
N ARG A 116 -6.00 -8.18 -5.04
CA ARG A 116 -5.48 -6.83 -5.27
C ARG A 116 -5.19 -6.15 -3.94
N VAL A 117 -4.14 -5.33 -3.93
CA VAL A 117 -3.80 -4.50 -2.78
C VAL A 117 -4.09 -3.02 -3.07
N TYR A 118 -4.70 -2.35 -2.12
CA TYR A 118 -5.16 -0.95 -2.24
C TYR A 118 -4.46 -0.12 -1.17
N VAL A 119 -3.79 0.96 -1.55
CA VAL A 119 -3.15 1.86 -0.57
C VAL A 119 -4.22 2.55 0.26
N VAL A 120 -4.12 2.48 1.58
CA VAL A 120 -5.03 3.25 2.46
C VAL A 120 -4.56 4.69 2.47
N THR A 121 -5.45 5.61 2.13
CA THR A 121 -5.19 7.05 2.15
C THR A 121 -6.06 7.74 3.19
N THR A 122 -5.56 8.85 3.72
CA THR A 122 -6.23 9.71 4.70
C THR A 122 -6.27 11.14 4.17
N GLN A 123 -6.83 12.06 4.95
CA GLN A 123 -6.75 13.49 4.64
C GLN A 123 -5.29 13.94 4.58
N SER A 124 -4.99 14.83 3.63
CA SER A 124 -3.65 15.42 3.54
C SER A 124 -3.28 16.18 4.83
N PRO A 125 -2.01 16.12 5.27
CA PRO A 125 -1.52 16.97 6.34
C PRO A 125 -1.38 18.44 5.92
N ASP A 126 -1.42 18.73 4.63
CA ASP A 126 -1.30 20.08 4.07
C ASP A 126 -2.45 20.42 3.09
N GLU A 127 -2.52 21.69 2.71
CA GLU A 127 -3.51 22.20 1.74
C GLU A 127 -3.10 21.96 0.28
N LEU A 128 -1.89 21.43 0.03
CA LEU A 128 -1.35 21.25 -1.32
C LEU A 128 -1.77 19.92 -1.95
N HIS A 129 -2.02 18.89 -1.14
CA HIS A 129 -2.35 17.55 -1.62
C HIS A 129 -3.78 17.15 -1.26
N ARG A 130 -4.38 16.31 -2.12
CA ARG A 130 -5.76 15.84 -1.94
C ARG A 130 -5.88 14.72 -0.91
N SER A 131 -4.83 13.94 -0.73
CA SER A 131 -4.82 12.75 0.12
C SER A 131 -3.41 12.43 0.58
N TRP A 132 -3.30 11.62 1.62
CA TRP A 132 -2.01 11.16 2.12
C TRP A 132 -2.01 9.66 2.42
N PRO A 133 -1.02 8.87 1.93
CA PRO A 133 -0.92 7.47 2.28
C PRO A 133 -0.73 7.28 3.78
N LEU A 134 -1.51 6.37 4.36
CA LEU A 134 -1.37 6.03 5.76
C LEU A 134 -0.09 5.21 5.95
N THR A 135 0.82 5.70 6.80
CA THR A 135 2.04 4.97 7.16
C THR A 135 1.87 4.30 8.52
N ARG A 136 2.37 3.07 8.66
CA ARG A 136 2.39 2.33 9.93
C ARG A 136 3.79 1.81 10.21
N GLY A 137 4.22 1.99 11.44
CA GLY A 137 5.40 1.29 11.97
C GLY A 137 5.13 -0.21 12.07
N TYR A 138 6.18 -1.01 11.93
CA TYR A 138 6.09 -2.43 12.24
C TYR A 138 5.84 -2.62 13.74
N ARG A 139 4.61 -3.00 14.13
CA ARG A 139 4.38 -3.53 15.48
C ARG A 139 4.94 -4.95 15.51
N GLY A 140 6.25 -5.06 15.75
CA GLY A 140 6.81 -6.33 16.23
C GLY A 140 6.01 -6.75 17.46
N LYS A 141 5.72 -8.04 17.62
CA LYS A 141 5.21 -8.56 18.90
C LYS A 141 6.11 -7.96 19.98
N ALA A 142 5.53 -7.13 20.85
CA ALA A 142 6.22 -6.69 22.04
C ALA A 142 6.71 -7.98 22.72
N ARG A 143 8.03 -8.19 22.79
CA ARG A 143 8.56 -9.17 23.73
C ARG A 143 8.15 -8.62 25.08
N VAL A 144 7.14 -9.24 25.68
CA VAL A 144 6.86 -9.07 27.09
C VAL A 144 8.20 -9.37 27.76
N ALA A 145 8.81 -8.33 28.33
CA ALA A 145 9.94 -8.53 29.20
C ALA A 145 9.39 -9.36 30.37
N LEU A 146 9.73 -10.65 30.37
CA LEU A 146 9.66 -11.46 31.57
C LEU A 146 10.60 -10.81 32.57
N GLN A 147 10.04 -9.95 33.43
CA GLN A 147 10.69 -9.59 34.68
C GLN A 147 10.85 -10.91 35.44
N SER A 148 12.09 -11.38 35.49
CA SER A 148 12.50 -12.50 36.32
C SER A 148 13.20 -11.92 37.53
N ALA A 149 12.62 -12.23 38.70
CA ALA A 149 13.12 -12.13 40.07
C ALA A 149 13.40 -10.72 40.63
#